data_AF-A0A2Z6D2P6-F1
#
_entry.id   AF-A0A2Z6D2P6-F1
#
_cell.length_a   1.000
_cell.length_b   1.000
_cell.length_c   1.000
_cell.angle_alpha   90.00
_cell.angle_beta   90.00
_cell.angle_gamma   90.00
#
_symmetry.space_group_name_H-M   'P 1'
#
loop_
_entity.id
_entity.type
_entity.pdbx_description
1 polymer ?
#
loop_
_entity_poly.entity_id
_entity_poly.type
_entity_poly.pdbx_seq_one_letter_code
_entity_poly.pdbx_strand_id
1 'polypeptide(L)'
;MSEKEEKPSQSFSISGGQLSDVQIGGMAGRDINVTQNQEIGTSESSKTLTQADVVELIAQLEGLFRSSDLPETQTAKVIQFLDAAKDEVQQKEPDKDFAAKNLQRATKVLKEAGETVEAGTGLWQKVEPIITKLLPWLGVAASFFTGMG
;
A
#
# COMPACT_ATOMS: atom_id res chain seq x y z
N MET A 1 -14.30 28.19 -66.23
CA MET A 1 -14.68 29.52 -65.74
C MET A 1 -15.52 29.31 -64.49
N SER A 2 -15.16 30.02 -63.43
CA SER A 2 -15.86 30.20 -62.15
C SER A 2 -15.53 29.25 -60.99
N GLU A 3 -14.73 29.82 -60.09
CA GLU A 3 -14.46 29.49 -58.67
C GLU A 3 -15.70 29.27 -57.78
N LYS A 4 -15.52 28.57 -56.65
CA LYS A 4 -15.54 29.16 -55.28
C LYS A 4 -15.45 28.08 -54.18
N GLU A 5 -14.36 28.11 -53.40
CA GLU A 5 -14.28 28.41 -51.95
C GLU A 5 -15.06 27.44 -51.03
N GLU A 6 -14.39 26.51 -50.34
CA GLU A 6 -13.80 26.67 -48.99
C GLU A 6 -14.74 27.28 -47.92
N LYS A 7 -15.11 26.46 -46.91
CA LYS A 7 -14.70 26.65 -45.50
C LYS A 7 -15.29 25.57 -44.57
N PRO A 8 -14.48 24.92 -43.72
CA PRO A 8 -14.95 24.02 -42.67
C PRO A 8 -15.39 24.78 -41.40
N SER A 9 -16.22 24.06 -40.65
CA SER A 9 -16.88 24.34 -39.39
C SER A 9 -16.09 25.15 -38.37
N GLN A 10 -16.73 26.18 -37.81
CA GLN A 10 -16.22 26.94 -36.67
C GLN A 10 -16.35 26.11 -35.39
N SER A 11 -15.23 25.88 -34.70
CA SER A 11 -15.17 25.26 -33.38
C SER A 11 -15.28 26.32 -32.28
N PHE A 12 -16.00 26.00 -31.22
CA PHE A 12 -16.13 26.79 -30.00
C PHE A 12 -14.80 26.81 -29.22
N SER A 13 -14.32 27.99 -28.85
CA SER A 13 -13.18 28.17 -27.94
C SER A 13 -13.67 28.26 -26.48
N ILE A 14 -13.31 27.29 -25.65
CA ILE A 14 -13.28 27.45 -24.19
C ILE A 14 -11.86 27.84 -23.78
N SER A 15 -11.73 29.05 -23.29
CA SER A 15 -10.51 29.59 -22.69
C SER A 15 -10.43 29.18 -21.23
N GLY A 16 -9.36 28.47 -20.83
CA GLY A 16 -8.97 28.37 -19.42
C GLY A 16 -8.20 27.09 -19.06
N GLY A 17 -6.87 27.15 -19.08
CA GLY A 17 -6.01 26.29 -18.26
C GLY A 17 -5.15 25.24 -18.97
N GLN A 18 -3.96 25.69 -19.42
CA GLN A 18 -2.67 24.98 -19.54
C GLN A 18 -2.66 23.49 -20.01
N LEU A 19 -2.33 23.31 -21.29
CA LEU A 19 -1.92 22.05 -21.91
C LEU A 19 -0.40 21.88 -21.76
N SER A 20 0.04 20.73 -21.24
CA SER A 20 1.42 20.26 -21.40
C SER A 20 1.38 18.88 -22.05
N ASP A 21 1.86 18.87 -23.31
CA ASP A 21 2.31 17.76 -24.14
C ASP A 21 1.30 16.64 -24.50
N VAL A 22 0.50 16.92 -25.53
CA VAL A 22 0.01 15.86 -26.43
C VAL A 22 0.51 16.20 -27.84
N GLN A 23 1.64 15.61 -28.21
CA GLN A 23 2.03 15.49 -29.62
C GLN A 23 1.12 14.47 -30.30
N ILE A 24 0.06 14.93 -30.96
CA ILE A 24 -0.64 14.12 -31.97
C ILE A 24 0.16 14.22 -33.26
N GLY A 25 1.22 13.42 -33.32
CA GLY A 25 1.96 13.11 -34.54
C GLY A 25 1.35 11.87 -35.18
N GLY A 26 0.80 12.03 -36.39
CA GLY A 26 0.13 10.96 -37.11
C GLY A 26 1.00 9.72 -37.29
N MET A 27 0.41 8.55 -37.03
CA MET A 27 0.91 7.29 -37.56
C MET A 27 -0.25 6.48 -38.12
N ALA A 28 -0.05 6.09 -39.37
CA ALA A 28 -0.94 5.37 -40.23
C ALA A 28 -1.33 4.00 -39.66
N GLY A 29 -2.48 3.52 -40.12
CA GLY A 29 -3.07 2.25 -39.72
C GLY A 29 -2.10 1.06 -39.75
N ARG A 30 -2.10 0.35 -38.63
CA ARG A 30 -1.98 -1.10 -38.56
C ARG A 30 -2.42 -1.51 -37.17
N ASP A 31 -3.40 -2.41 -37.10
CA ASP A 31 -3.68 -3.30 -35.98
C ASP A 31 -2.88 -3.00 -34.70
N ILE A 32 -3.43 -2.15 -33.84
CA ILE A 32 -3.04 -2.15 -32.44
C ILE A 32 -4.25 -2.70 -31.70
N ASN A 33 -4.23 -4.02 -31.52
CA ASN A 33 -4.97 -4.69 -30.46
C ASN A 33 -4.48 -4.12 -29.13
N VAL A 34 -5.01 -2.94 -28.76
CA VAL A 34 -4.87 -2.38 -27.43
C VAL A 34 -5.80 -3.21 -26.54
N THR A 35 -5.26 -4.31 -26.01
CA THR A 35 -5.69 -4.80 -24.71
C THR A 35 -5.52 -3.61 -23.76
N GLN A 36 -6.61 -2.89 -23.53
CA GLN A 36 -6.70 -1.86 -22.50
C GLN A 36 -6.58 -2.56 -21.14
N ASN A 37 -5.35 -2.94 -20.79
CA ASN A 37 -4.94 -2.99 -19.41
C ASN A 37 -4.79 -1.51 -19.02
N GLN A 38 -5.90 -0.88 -18.67
CA GLN A 38 -5.95 0.48 -18.15
C GLN A 38 -5.25 0.50 -16.79
N GLU A 39 -3.92 0.55 -16.83
CA GLU A 39 -3.11 1.22 -15.82
C GLU A 39 -3.37 2.73 -16.00
N ILE A 40 -4.54 3.18 -15.55
CA ILE A 40 -4.86 4.60 -15.44
C ILE A 40 -4.46 5.06 -14.04
N GLY A 41 -3.43 5.88 -13.99
CA GLY A 41 -3.50 7.16 -13.29
C GLY A 41 -3.25 7.15 -11.79
N THR A 42 -1.98 7.38 -11.46
CA THR A 42 -1.52 8.17 -10.31
C THR A 42 -2.54 9.25 -9.92
N SER A 43 -3.26 9.01 -8.83
CA SER A 43 -4.00 10.04 -8.11
C SER A 43 -3.31 10.21 -6.76
N GLU A 44 -2.54 11.30 -6.61
CA GLU A 44 -2.14 11.78 -5.28
C GLU A 44 -3.39 12.25 -4.53
N SER A 45 -4.07 11.31 -3.88
CA SER A 45 -4.85 11.47 -2.66
C SER A 45 -5.30 10.07 -2.25
N SER A 46 -4.81 9.59 -1.11
CA SER A 46 -4.88 8.21 -0.59
C SER A 46 -4.09 7.16 -1.39
N LYS A 47 -2.76 7.12 -1.18
CA LYS A 47 -1.90 6.01 -1.62
C LYS A 47 -2.39 4.72 -0.93
N THR A 48 -3.20 3.95 -1.65
CA THR A 48 -3.59 2.61 -1.22
C THR A 48 -2.34 1.75 -1.19
N LEU A 49 -2.08 1.10 -0.06
CA LEU A 49 -0.91 0.24 0.10
C LEU A 49 -0.99 -0.93 -0.88
N THR A 50 0.08 -1.12 -1.63
CA THR A 50 0.24 -2.30 -2.49
C THR A 50 0.61 -3.51 -1.64
N GLN A 51 0.44 -4.71 -2.19
CA GLN A 51 0.88 -5.95 -1.55
C GLN A 51 2.37 -5.92 -1.20
N ALA A 52 3.21 -5.37 -2.09
CA ALA A 52 4.64 -5.21 -1.85
C ALA A 52 4.93 -4.25 -0.69
N ASP A 53 4.21 -3.13 -0.59
CA ASP A 53 4.36 -2.19 0.53
C ASP A 53 4.02 -2.87 1.86
N VAL A 54 2.96 -3.70 1.90
CA VAL A 54 2.55 -4.43 3.10
C VAL A 54 3.61 -5.45 3.52
N VAL A 55 4.15 -6.22 2.56
CA VAL A 55 5.26 -7.16 2.81
C VAL A 55 6.48 -6.42 3.36
N GLU A 56 6.83 -5.27 2.79
CA GLU A 56 7.96 -4.46 3.25
C GLU A 56 7.73 -3.92 4.68
N LEU A 57 6.52 -3.47 5.00
CA LEU A 57 6.16 -3.03 6.35
C LEU A 57 6.24 -4.19 7.36
N ILE A 58 5.81 -5.40 7.00
CA ILE A 58 5.94 -6.59 7.85
C ILE A 58 7.42 -6.97 8.04
N ALA A 59 8.22 -6.91 6.98
CA ALA A 59 9.66 -7.16 7.07
C ALA A 59 10.38 -6.12 7.94
N GLN A 60 9.95 -4.85 7.91
CA GLN A 60 10.45 -3.82 8.83
C GLN A 60 10.13 -4.17 10.29
N LEU A 61 8.93 -4.69 10.59
CA LEU A 61 8.61 -5.18 11.92
C LEU A 61 9.56 -6.31 12.34
N GLU A 62 9.76 -7.32 11.49
CA GLU A 62 10.70 -8.41 11.78
C GLU A 62 12.10 -7.90 12.11
N GLY A 63 12.61 -6.92 11.35
CA GLY A 63 13.88 -6.28 11.61
C GLY A 63 13.94 -5.62 12.99
N LEU A 64 12.90 -4.89 13.38
CA LEU A 64 12.82 -4.28 14.71
C LEU A 64 12.85 -5.31 15.84
N PHE A 65 12.13 -6.43 15.68
CA PHE A 65 12.11 -7.49 16.69
C PHE A 65 13.46 -8.22 16.78
N ARG A 66 14.11 -8.50 15.64
CA ARG A 66 15.43 -9.14 15.60
C ARG A 66 16.54 -8.25 16.18
N SER A 67 16.41 -6.93 16.04
CA SER A 67 17.35 -5.95 16.60
C SER A 67 17.01 -5.50 18.03
N SER A 68 15.98 -6.07 18.64
CA SER A 68 15.56 -5.69 19.99
C SER A 68 16.19 -6.56 21.07
N ASP A 69 16.26 -6.02 22.29
CA ASP A 69 16.70 -6.75 23.49
C ASP A 69 15.58 -7.62 24.11
N LEU A 70 14.54 -7.96 23.33
CA LEU A 70 13.51 -8.88 23.81
C LEU A 70 14.07 -10.29 24.02
N PRO A 71 13.55 -11.05 25.01
CA PRO A 71 13.94 -12.43 25.20
C PRO A 71 13.76 -13.25 23.92
N GLU A 72 14.74 -14.11 23.59
CA GLU A 72 14.76 -14.90 22.35
C GLU A 72 13.45 -15.69 22.12
N THR A 73 12.87 -16.24 23.19
CA THR A 73 11.61 -16.98 23.14
C THR A 73 10.41 -16.12 22.74
N GLN A 74 10.42 -14.84 23.08
CA GLN A 74 9.38 -13.88 22.69
C GLN A 74 9.62 -13.39 21.27
N THR A 75 10.87 -13.06 20.92
CA THR A 75 11.27 -12.69 19.56
C THR A 75 10.90 -13.79 18.57
N ALA A 76 11.23 -15.05 18.85
CA ALA A 76 10.89 -16.17 17.98
C ALA A 76 9.37 -16.31 17.73
N LYS A 77 8.54 -16.15 18.77
CA LYS A 77 7.07 -16.18 18.62
C LYS A 77 6.57 -15.04 17.75
N VAL A 78 7.09 -13.83 17.95
CA VAL A 78 6.72 -12.68 17.14
C VAL A 78 7.09 -12.90 15.69
N ILE A 79 8.34 -13.32 15.42
CA ILE A 79 8.80 -13.59 14.05
C ILE A 79 7.93 -14.65 13.37
N GLN A 80 7.53 -15.72 14.07
CA GLN A 80 6.61 -16.72 13.51
C GLN A 80 5.26 -16.13 13.10
N PHE A 81 4.67 -15.24 13.91
CA PHE A 81 3.42 -14.57 13.53
C PHE A 81 3.61 -13.60 12.37
N LEU A 82 4.72 -12.86 12.33
CA LEU A 82 5.02 -11.93 11.24
C LEU A 82 5.28 -12.67 9.92
N ASP A 83 6.03 -13.78 9.94
CA ASP A 83 6.23 -14.63 8.77
C ASP A 83 4.91 -15.18 8.24
N ALA A 84 4.04 -15.70 9.11
CA ALA A 84 2.72 -16.19 8.70
C ALA A 84 1.85 -15.08 8.09
N ALA A 85 1.89 -13.86 8.63
CA ALA A 85 1.18 -12.72 8.06
C ALA A 85 1.76 -12.33 6.69
N LYS A 86 3.08 -12.35 6.54
CA LYS A 86 3.78 -12.05 5.29
C LYS A 86 3.47 -13.06 4.20
N ASP A 87 3.53 -14.35 4.52
CA ASP A 87 3.20 -15.44 3.59
C ASP A 87 1.75 -15.35 3.11
N GLU A 88 0.82 -14.96 3.99
CA GLU A 88 -0.58 -14.72 3.63
C GLU A 88 -0.73 -13.51 2.71
N VAL A 89 -0.06 -12.40 3.04
CA VAL A 89 -0.08 -11.19 2.22
C VAL A 89 0.42 -11.48 0.81
N GLN A 90 1.39 -12.37 0.63
CA GLN A 90 1.97 -12.75 -0.66
C GLN A 90 1.08 -13.68 -1.50
N GLN A 91 -0.02 -14.20 -0.96
CA GLN A 91 -0.96 -15.01 -1.72
C GLN A 91 -1.63 -14.17 -2.83
N LYS A 92 -2.06 -14.86 -3.89
CA LYS A 92 -2.80 -14.22 -4.99
C LYS A 92 -4.09 -13.55 -4.51
N GLU A 93 -4.75 -14.16 -3.53
CA GLU A 93 -5.95 -13.66 -2.87
C GLU A 93 -5.68 -13.67 -1.35
N PRO A 94 -5.12 -12.60 -0.79
CA PRO A 94 -4.68 -12.57 0.61
C PRO A 94 -5.87 -12.50 1.58
N ASP A 95 -5.88 -13.35 2.59
CA ASP A 95 -6.77 -13.28 3.74
C ASP A 95 -6.30 -12.20 4.72
N LYS A 96 -6.89 -11.01 4.58
CA LYS A 96 -6.61 -9.84 5.41
C LYS A 96 -6.96 -10.06 6.88
N ASP A 97 -7.97 -10.86 7.19
CA ASP A 97 -8.35 -11.21 8.57
C ASP A 97 -7.30 -12.11 9.20
N PHE A 98 -6.78 -13.09 8.46
CA PHE A 98 -5.69 -13.94 8.91
C PHE A 98 -4.40 -13.14 9.13
N ALA A 99 -4.01 -12.30 8.17
CA ALA A 99 -2.85 -11.42 8.30
C ALA A 99 -3.00 -10.49 9.52
N ALA A 100 -4.16 -9.86 9.69
CA ALA A 100 -4.44 -8.99 10.83
C ALA A 100 -4.38 -9.72 12.16
N LYS A 101 -4.93 -10.94 12.27
CA LYS A 101 -4.88 -11.75 13.49
C LYS A 101 -3.44 -12.11 13.88
N ASN A 102 -2.60 -12.43 12.92
CA ASN A 102 -1.19 -12.73 13.18
C ASN A 102 -0.42 -11.46 13.58
N LEU A 103 -0.64 -10.32 12.91
CA LEU A 103 -0.11 -9.03 13.33
C LEU A 103 -0.55 -8.65 14.76
N GLN A 104 -1.82 -8.87 15.11
CA GLN A 104 -2.36 -8.64 16.45
C GLN A 104 -1.68 -9.54 17.51
N ARG A 105 -1.37 -10.79 17.16
CA ARG A 105 -0.63 -11.69 18.07
C ARG A 105 0.81 -11.22 18.28
N ALA A 106 1.48 -10.77 17.22
CA ALA A 106 2.81 -10.17 17.32
C ALA A 106 2.81 -8.93 18.23
N THR A 107 1.85 -8.01 18.04
CA THR A 107 1.74 -6.81 18.90
C THR A 107 1.38 -7.15 20.34
N LYS A 108 0.56 -8.19 20.57
CA LYS A 108 0.23 -8.64 21.93
C LYS A 108 1.45 -9.14 22.69
N VAL A 109 2.30 -9.96 22.07
CA VAL A 109 3.55 -10.42 22.70
C VAL A 109 4.44 -9.24 23.05
N LEU A 110 4.53 -8.24 22.17
CA LEU A 110 5.28 -7.01 22.46
C LEU A 110 4.68 -6.23 23.63
N LYS A 111 3.36 -6.12 23.73
CA LYS A 111 2.69 -5.43 24.85
C LYS A 111 2.97 -6.13 26.19
N GLU A 112 2.85 -7.45 26.23
CA GLU A 112 3.20 -8.27 27.41
C GLU A 112 4.67 -8.08 27.81
N ALA A 113 5.56 -7.88 26.83
CA ALA A 113 6.96 -7.56 27.07
C ALA A 113 7.18 -6.12 27.58
N GLY A 114 6.46 -5.13 27.04
CA GLY A 114 6.55 -3.72 27.45
C GLY A 114 6.06 -3.46 28.86
N GLU A 115 5.09 -4.25 29.35
CA GLU A 115 4.65 -4.18 30.75
C GLU A 115 5.70 -4.71 31.74
N THR A 116 6.67 -5.49 31.26
CA THR A 116 7.68 -6.15 32.11
C THR A 116 9.08 -5.57 31.95
N VAL A 117 9.38 -4.87 30.85
CA VAL A 117 10.73 -4.38 30.53
C VAL A 117 10.67 -3.03 29.81
N GLU A 118 11.49 -2.05 30.23
CA GLU A 118 11.61 -0.74 29.57
C GLU A 118 11.92 -0.84 28.06
N ALA A 119 12.68 -1.87 27.66
CA ALA A 119 12.99 -2.17 26.28
C ALA A 119 11.74 -2.42 25.41
N GLY A 120 10.67 -2.99 25.99
CA GLY A 120 9.42 -3.24 25.27
C GLY A 120 8.65 -1.95 24.96
N THR A 121 8.67 -0.96 25.85
CA THR A 121 8.07 0.37 25.60
C THR A 121 8.80 1.09 24.47
N GLY A 122 10.14 1.10 24.48
CA GLY A 122 10.94 1.71 23.42
C GLY A 122 10.75 1.03 22.05
N LEU A 123 10.55 -0.29 22.04
CA LEU A 123 10.24 -1.05 20.83
C LEU A 123 8.82 -0.78 20.33
N TRP A 124 7.82 -0.68 21.23
CA TRP A 124 6.44 -0.34 20.88
C TRP A 124 6.34 0.99 20.11
N GLN A 125 7.07 2.03 20.54
CA GLN A 125 7.12 3.33 19.86
C GLN A 125 7.65 3.25 18.42
N LYS A 126 8.42 2.22 18.07
CA LYS A 126 8.89 1.97 16.69
C LYS A 126 7.91 1.10 15.89
N VAL A 127 7.22 0.18 16.55
CA VAL A 127 6.27 -0.76 15.94
C VAL A 127 4.92 -0.11 15.64
N GLU A 128 4.37 0.66 16.57
CA GLU A 128 3.08 1.37 16.45
C GLU A 128 2.91 2.16 15.14
N PRO A 129 3.86 3.00 14.69
CA PRO A 129 3.69 3.73 13.43
C PRO A 129 3.67 2.81 12.20
N ILE A 130 4.31 1.64 12.25
CA ILE A 130 4.29 0.67 11.16
C ILE A 130 2.94 -0.06 11.13
N ILE A 131 2.40 -0.45 12.29
CA ILE A 131 1.06 -1.02 12.40
C ILE A 131 0.00 -0.03 11.93
N THR A 132 0.13 1.26 12.31
CA THR A 132 -0.77 2.33 11.85
C THR A 132 -0.77 2.46 10.34
N LYS A 133 0.40 2.36 9.71
CA LYS A 133 0.51 2.34 8.26
C LYS A 133 -0.21 1.12 7.67
N LEU A 134 -0.23 -0.03 8.31
CA LEU A 134 -0.89 -1.23 7.79
C LEU A 134 -2.43 -1.17 7.85
N LEU A 135 -3.01 -0.36 8.74
CA LEU A 135 -4.48 -0.31 8.97
C LEU A 135 -5.33 -0.10 7.70
N PRO A 136 -5.01 0.82 6.77
CA PRO A 136 -5.80 1.03 5.56
C PRO A 136 -5.86 -0.23 4.68
N TRP A 137 -4.79 -1.05 4.67
CA TRP A 137 -4.78 -2.29 3.92
C TRP A 137 -5.62 -3.37 4.58
N LEU A 138 -5.57 -3.46 5.92
CA LEU A 138 -6.31 -4.45 6.73
C LEU A 138 -7.83 -4.24 6.67
N GLY A 139 -8.30 -3.03 6.32
CA GLY A 139 -9.72 -2.74 6.17
C GLY A 139 -10.48 -2.94 7.47
N VAL A 140 -11.51 -3.80 7.47
CA VAL A 140 -12.36 -4.07 8.66
C VAL A 140 -11.54 -4.68 9.81
N ALA A 141 -10.51 -5.47 9.48
CA ALA A 141 -9.65 -6.11 10.48
C ALA A 141 -8.73 -5.11 11.20
N ALA A 142 -8.64 -3.86 10.75
CA ALA A 142 -7.99 -2.78 11.49
C ALA A 142 -8.64 -2.51 12.86
N SER A 143 -9.91 -2.91 13.04
CA SER A 143 -10.64 -2.79 14.32
C SER A 143 -9.96 -3.52 15.49
N PHE A 144 -9.13 -4.51 15.21
CA PHE A 144 -8.28 -5.18 16.21
C PHE A 144 -7.28 -4.23 16.89
N PHE A 145 -6.95 -3.11 16.24
CA PHE A 145 -5.93 -2.17 16.70
C PHE A 145 -6.50 -0.85 17.24
N THR A 146 -7.78 -0.54 16.98
CA THR A 146 -8.43 0.69 17.49
C THR A 146 -8.57 0.77 19.01
N GLY A 147 -8.44 -0.35 19.74
CA GLY A 147 -8.44 -0.38 21.21
C GLY A 147 -7.05 -0.56 21.83
N MET A 148 -5.98 -0.45 21.04
CA MET A 148 -4.61 -0.74 21.50
C MET A 148 -3.83 0.49 22.00
N GLY A 149 -4.42 1.70 21.92
CA GLY A 149 -3.85 2.95 22.43
C GLY A 149 -4.05 3.19 23.91
#